data_AF-A0A644XQG7-F1
#
_entry.id   AF-A0A644XQG7-F1
#
_cell.length_a   1.000
_cell.length_b   1.000
_cell.length_c   1.000
_cell.angle_alpha   90.00
_cell.angle_beta   90.00
_cell.angle_gamma   90.00
#
_symmetry.space_group_name_H-M   'P 1'
#
loop_
_entity.id
_entity.type
_entity.pdbx_description
1 polymer ?
#
loop_
_entity_poly.entity_id
_entity_poly.type
_entity_poly.pdbx_seq_one_letter_code
_entity_poly.pdbx_strand_id
1 'polypeptide(L)'
;MTESYLDPALKGAQVTQAAFSIAFGGSGSVLLAICLTFFAFTTIVGWYYFGESNIKYLFGTKGVLPYQILVAIFIFLGALQEVDIVWMLADTFNALMVIPNLFGLFYLSNQVKGILEDYDRCKLEGRIFYDYDVK
;
A
#
# COMPACT_ATOMS: atom_id res chain seq x y z
N MET A 1 -10.19 -3.96 29.06
CA MET A 1 -10.08 -3.63 27.63
C MET A 1 -11.42 -3.03 27.21
N THR A 2 -11.48 -2.14 26.22
CA THR A 2 -12.68 -1.32 25.93
C THR A 2 -13.89 -2.09 25.41
N GLU A 3 -13.77 -3.39 25.13
CA GLU A 3 -14.84 -4.32 24.72
C GLU A 3 -15.72 -3.88 23.52
N SER A 4 -15.39 -2.77 22.86
CA SER A 4 -16.15 -2.21 21.74
C SER A 4 -16.23 -3.10 20.50
N TYR A 5 -15.37 -4.12 20.41
CA TYR A 5 -15.41 -5.12 19.33
C TYR A 5 -16.50 -6.19 19.53
N LEU A 6 -17.12 -6.25 20.72
CA LEU A 6 -18.23 -7.16 21.03
C LEU A 6 -19.58 -6.59 20.56
N ASP A 7 -19.66 -5.31 20.22
CA ASP A 7 -20.89 -4.69 19.72
C ASP A 7 -21.08 -5.00 18.22
N PRO A 8 -22.08 -5.83 17.85
CA PRO A 8 -22.32 -6.21 16.46
C PRO A 8 -22.83 -5.05 15.59
N ALA A 9 -23.25 -3.93 16.19
CA ALA A 9 -23.69 -2.74 15.45
C ALA A 9 -22.52 -1.90 14.93
N LEU A 10 -21.33 -2.02 15.54
CA LEU A 10 -20.14 -1.25 15.14
C LEU A 10 -19.34 -2.02 14.09
N LYS A 11 -19.01 -1.35 12.97
CA LYS A 11 -18.20 -1.95 11.90
C LYS A 11 -16.96 -1.12 11.57
N GLY A 12 -15.87 -1.81 11.25
CA GLY A 12 -14.62 -1.22 10.76
C GLY A 12 -14.10 -0.09 11.66
N ALA A 13 -13.93 1.10 11.08
CA ALA A 13 -13.40 2.27 11.79
C ALA A 13 -14.23 2.70 13.01
N GLN A 14 -15.54 2.38 13.05
CA GLN A 14 -16.43 2.73 14.16
C GLN A 14 -16.06 1.99 15.45
N VAL A 15 -15.60 0.74 15.35
CA VAL A 15 -15.16 -0.07 16.50
C VAL A 15 -13.97 0.60 17.18
N THR A 16 -13.01 1.07 16.38
CA THR A 16 -11.81 1.77 16.86
C THR A 16 -12.18 3.15 17.41
N GLN A 17 -13.08 3.88 16.75
CA GLN A 17 -13.56 5.18 17.24
C GLN A 17 -14.27 5.06 18.60
N ALA A 18 -15.11 4.04 18.77
CA ALA A 18 -15.75 3.73 20.05
C ALA A 18 -14.73 3.34 21.12
N ALA A 19 -13.74 2.52 20.78
CA ALA A 19 -12.65 2.17 21.70
C ALA A 19 -11.89 3.41 22.20
N PHE A 20 -11.53 4.32 21.28
CA PHE A 20 -10.83 5.55 21.62
C PHE A 20 -11.70 6.50 22.44
N SER A 21 -13.01 6.56 22.17
CA SER A 21 -13.96 7.33 22.96
C SER A 21 -14.08 6.79 24.40
N ILE A 22 -14.08 5.47 24.58
CA ILE A 22 -14.11 4.83 25.91
C ILE A 22 -12.79 5.07 26.65
N ALA A 23 -11.65 4.97 25.96
CA ALA A 23 -10.34 5.09 26.59
C ALA A 23 -9.93 6.52 26.95
N PHE A 24 -10.29 7.51 26.12
CA PHE A 24 -9.83 8.90 26.24
C PHE A 24 -10.97 9.92 26.36
N GLY A 25 -12.23 9.47 26.42
CA GLY A 25 -13.40 10.35 26.40
C GLY A 25 -13.66 10.96 25.02
N GLY A 26 -14.50 11.99 24.96
CA GLY A 26 -14.92 12.63 23.70
C GLY A 26 -13.80 13.24 22.87
N SER A 27 -12.62 13.52 23.45
CA SER A 27 -11.44 13.98 22.71
C SER A 27 -10.72 12.86 21.95
N GLY A 28 -10.89 11.60 22.35
CA GLY A 28 -10.26 10.45 21.72
C GLY A 28 -10.74 10.21 20.29
N SER A 29 -12.03 10.42 20.02
CA SER A 29 -12.62 10.26 18.69
C SER A 29 -12.13 11.33 17.70
N VAL A 30 -11.93 12.57 18.17
CA VAL A 30 -11.38 13.68 17.37
C VAL A 30 -9.91 13.43 17.04
N LEU A 31 -9.11 13.02 18.03
CA LEU A 31 -7.71 12.66 17.82
C LEU A 31 -7.58 11.56 16.76
N LEU A 32 -8.36 10.49 16.89
CA LEU A 32 -8.35 9.38 15.94
C LEU A 32 -8.73 9.84 14.53
N ALA A 33 -9.74 10.69 14.38
CA ALA A 33 -10.14 11.25 13.07
C ALA A 33 -9.00 12.04 12.40
N ILE A 34 -8.28 12.86 13.17
CA ILE A 34 -7.10 13.60 12.67
C ILE A 34 -6.02 12.62 12.21
N CYS A 35 -5.67 11.64 13.04
CA CYS A 35 -4.67 10.63 12.70
C CYS A 35 -5.04 9.83 11.46
N LEU A 36 -6.29 9.37 11.35
CA LEU A 36 -6.81 8.64 10.19
C LEU A 36 -6.79 9.50 8.92
N THR A 37 -7.07 10.80 9.04
CA THR A 37 -7.00 11.73 7.89
C THR A 37 -5.59 11.79 7.32
N PHE A 38 -4.57 11.99 8.17
CA PHE A 38 -3.18 11.99 7.71
C PHE A 38 -2.73 10.63 7.17
N PHE A 39 -3.11 9.54 7.84
CA PHE A 39 -2.77 8.19 7.41
C PHE A 39 -3.38 7.84 6.04
N ALA A 40 -4.67 8.15 5.84
CA ALA A 40 -5.32 7.93 4.56
C ALA A 40 -4.71 8.80 3.46
N PHE A 41 -4.41 10.08 3.75
CA PHE A 41 -3.78 10.97 2.80
C PHE A 41 -2.40 10.48 2.34
N THR A 42 -1.52 10.11 3.28
CA THR A 42 -0.18 9.60 2.92
C THR A 42 -0.26 8.29 2.17
N THR A 43 -1.21 7.42 2.52
CA THR A 43 -1.45 6.15 1.81
C THR A 43 -1.88 6.40 0.37
N ILE A 44 -2.84 7.31 0.13
CA ILE A 44 -3.27 7.69 -1.23
C ILE A 44 -2.10 8.21 -2.06
N VAL A 45 -1.27 9.09 -1.49
CA VAL A 45 -0.09 9.64 -2.19
C VAL A 45 0.92 8.54 -2.53
N GLY A 46 1.17 7.60 -1.61
CA GLY A 46 2.06 6.47 -1.85
C GLY A 46 1.59 5.59 -3.01
N TRP A 47 0.32 5.16 -2.97
CA TRP A 47 -0.27 4.34 -4.04
C TRP A 47 -0.33 5.06 -5.38
N TYR A 48 -0.64 6.36 -5.37
CA TYR A 48 -0.60 7.18 -6.57
C TYR A 48 0.80 7.17 -7.20
N TYR A 49 1.87 7.34 -6.41
CA TYR A 49 3.24 7.35 -6.91
C TYR A 49 3.65 6.00 -7.52
N PHE A 50 3.29 4.88 -6.86
CA PHE A 50 3.55 3.55 -7.42
C PHE A 50 2.84 3.34 -8.76
N GLY A 51 1.57 3.72 -8.85
CA GLY A 51 0.83 3.60 -10.11
C GLY A 51 1.33 4.57 -11.19
N GLU A 52 1.74 5.79 -10.85
CA GLU A 52 2.36 6.73 -11.80
C GLU A 52 3.64 6.14 -12.41
N SER A 53 4.50 5.56 -11.58
CA SER A 53 5.72 4.88 -12.04
C SER A 53 5.41 3.76 -13.03
N ASN A 54 4.42 2.91 -12.70
CA ASN A 54 3.99 1.80 -13.56
C ASN A 54 3.39 2.28 -14.89
N ILE A 55 2.55 3.32 -14.86
CA ILE A 55 1.97 3.92 -16.07
C ILE A 55 3.05 4.57 -16.93
N LYS A 56 4.01 5.25 -16.31
CA LYS A 56 5.14 5.87 -17.02
C LYS A 56 6.02 4.80 -17.68
N TYR A 57 6.20 3.64 -17.05
CA TYR A 57 6.92 2.52 -17.65
C TYR A 57 6.16 1.93 -18.86
N LEU A 58 4.85 1.74 -18.76
CA LEU A 58 4.04 1.11 -19.80
C LEU A 58 3.69 2.03 -20.99
N PHE A 59 3.31 3.28 -20.70
CA PHE A 59 2.74 4.22 -21.68
C PHE A 59 3.58 5.48 -21.87
N GLY A 60 4.74 5.56 -21.21
CA GLY A 60 5.59 6.75 -21.21
C GLY A 60 4.97 7.94 -20.47
N THR A 61 5.65 9.09 -20.54
CA THR A 61 5.23 10.32 -19.85
C THR A 61 3.84 10.82 -20.26
N LYS A 62 3.38 10.48 -21.48
CA LYS A 62 2.07 10.92 -21.99
C LYS A 62 0.89 10.22 -21.29
N GLY A 63 1.11 9.03 -20.71
CA GLY A 63 0.07 8.30 -19.98
C GLY A 63 -0.20 8.81 -18.56
N VAL A 64 0.71 9.62 -18.00
CA VAL A 64 0.64 10.10 -16.62
C VAL A 64 -0.56 11.02 -16.38
N LEU A 65 -0.80 11.98 -17.29
CA LEU A 65 -1.87 12.95 -17.12
C LEU A 65 -3.28 12.30 -17.14
N PRO A 66 -3.62 11.40 -18.09
CA PRO A 66 -4.86 10.64 -18.02
C PRO A 66 -5.00 9.82 -16.73
N TYR A 67 -3.92 9.19 -16.26
CA TYR A 67 -3.92 8.42 -15.02
C TYR A 67 -4.19 9.30 -13.79
N GLN A 68 -3.57 10.48 -13.69
CA GLN A 68 -3.83 11.45 -12.61
C GLN A 68 -5.30 11.83 -12.51
N ILE A 69 -5.93 12.15 -13.65
CA ILE A 69 -7.35 12.50 -13.72
C ILE A 69 -8.21 11.32 -13.26
N LEU A 70 -7.88 10.12 -13.73
CA LEU A 70 -8.59 8.90 -13.36
C LEU A 70 -8.50 8.65 -11.85
N VAL A 71 -7.30 8.70 -11.25
CA VAL A 71 -7.11 8.50 -9.81
C VAL A 71 -7.91 9.52 -9.00
N ALA A 72 -7.91 10.80 -9.39
CA ALA A 72 -8.68 11.83 -8.70
C ALA A 72 -10.19 11.52 -8.72
N ILE A 73 -10.73 11.06 -9.85
CA ILE A 73 -12.13 10.62 -9.97
C ILE A 73 -12.40 9.42 -9.06
N PHE A 74 -11.52 8.40 -9.07
CA PHE A 74 -11.70 7.21 -8.25
C PHE A 74 -11.59 7.47 -6.75
N ILE A 75 -10.77 8.43 -6.31
CA ILE A 75 -10.73 8.88 -4.91
C ILE A 75 -12.08 9.48 -4.51
N PHE A 76 -12.63 10.36 -5.35
CA PHE A 76 -13.94 10.97 -5.10
C PHE A 76 -15.07 9.94 -5.09
N LEU A 77 -15.11 9.06 -6.09
CA LEU A 77 -16.09 7.98 -6.16
C LEU A 77 -15.96 7.01 -4.98
N GLY A 78 -14.73 6.66 -4.59
CA GLY A 78 -14.45 5.76 -3.47
C GLY A 78 -14.97 6.30 -2.13
N ALA A 79 -14.99 7.62 -1.94
CA ALA A 79 -15.58 8.24 -0.75
C ALA A 79 -17.12 8.13 -0.69
N LEU A 80 -17.78 7.83 -1.82
CA LEU A 80 -19.23 7.69 -1.95
C LEU A 80 -19.70 6.22 -1.97
N GLN A 81 -18.80 5.27 -2.11
CA GLN A 81 -19.13 3.84 -2.21
C GLN A 81 -19.18 3.17 -0.84
N GLU A 82 -19.85 2.00 -0.78
CA GLU A 82 -19.83 1.15 0.40
C GLU A 82 -18.44 0.57 0.65
N VAL A 83 -18.04 0.56 1.91
CA VAL A 83 -16.72 0.09 2.38
C VAL A 83 -16.45 -1.34 1.91
N ASP A 84 -17.44 -2.23 1.97
CA ASP A 84 -17.30 -3.64 1.58
C ASP A 84 -16.99 -3.80 0.08
N ILE A 85 -17.60 -2.98 -0.79
CA ILE A 85 -17.32 -3.00 -2.23
C ILE A 85 -15.90 -2.53 -2.51
N VAL A 86 -15.44 -1.47 -1.82
CA VAL A 86 -14.08 -0.95 -1.95
C VAL A 86 -13.05 -2.01 -1.54
N TRP A 87 -13.29 -2.72 -0.43
CA TRP A 87 -12.41 -3.81 0.01
C TRP A 87 -12.39 -4.98 -0.97
N MET A 88 -13.56 -5.43 -1.46
CA MET A 88 -13.61 -6.52 -2.46
C MET A 88 -12.84 -6.15 -3.74
N LEU A 89 -12.97 -4.90 -4.19
CA LEU A 89 -12.26 -4.42 -5.37
C LEU A 89 -10.75 -4.36 -5.13
N ALA A 90 -10.32 -3.87 -3.96
CA ALA A 90 -8.92 -3.82 -3.56
C ALA A 90 -8.30 -5.23 -3.48
N ASP A 91 -8.99 -6.18 -2.85
CA ASP A 91 -8.55 -7.57 -2.73
C ASP A 91 -8.45 -8.25 -4.10
N THR A 92 -9.42 -8.01 -4.99
CA THR A 92 -9.41 -8.56 -6.35
C THR A 92 -8.20 -8.06 -7.14
N PHE A 93 -7.95 -6.75 -7.14
CA PHE A 93 -6.80 -6.20 -7.87
C PHE A 93 -5.45 -6.55 -7.24
N ASN A 94 -5.37 -6.63 -5.91
CA ASN A 94 -4.16 -7.11 -5.23
C ASN A 94 -3.88 -8.58 -5.57
N ALA A 95 -4.90 -9.43 -5.60
CA ALA A 95 -4.76 -10.83 -6.01
C ALA A 95 -4.24 -10.93 -7.46
N LEU A 96 -4.80 -10.13 -8.37
CA LEU A 96 -4.34 -10.06 -9.76
C LEU A 96 -2.88 -9.57 -9.87
N MET A 97 -2.47 -8.60 -9.05
CA MET A 97 -1.10 -8.06 -9.02
C MET A 97 -0.08 -9.07 -8.47
N VAL A 98 -0.46 -9.85 -7.47
CA VAL A 98 0.42 -10.84 -6.83
C VAL A 98 0.84 -11.95 -7.80
N ILE A 99 -0.06 -12.37 -8.72
CA ILE A 99 0.21 -13.46 -9.66
C ILE A 99 1.49 -13.21 -10.51
N PRO A 100 1.59 -12.14 -11.34
CA PRO A 100 2.78 -11.90 -12.15
C PRO A 100 4.03 -11.63 -11.31
N ASN A 101 3.89 -10.96 -10.15
CA ASN A 101 5.02 -10.69 -9.26
C ASN A 101 5.61 -11.96 -8.67
N LEU A 102 4.77 -12.92 -8.27
CA LEU A 102 5.23 -14.22 -7.78
C LEU A 102 5.93 -15.01 -8.89
N PHE A 103 5.38 -15.04 -10.11
CA PHE A 103 6.05 -15.66 -11.25
C PHE A 103 7.43 -15.05 -11.51
N GLY A 104 7.52 -13.71 -11.48
CA GLY A 104 8.80 -12.99 -11.61
C GLY A 104 9.79 -13.35 -10.50
N LEU A 105 9.32 -13.45 -9.25
CA LEU A 105 10.16 -13.83 -8.12
C LEU A 105 10.72 -15.26 -8.28
N PHE A 106 9.89 -16.23 -8.69
CA PHE A 106 10.36 -17.59 -8.93
C PHE A 106 11.37 -17.65 -10.09
N TYR A 107 11.10 -16.95 -11.19
CA TYR A 107 11.98 -16.91 -12.34
C TYR A 107 13.34 -16.25 -12.03
N LEU A 108 13.33 -15.14 -11.29
CA LEU A 108 14.53 -14.38 -10.94
C LEU A 108 15.24 -14.89 -9.66
N SER A 109 14.65 -15.86 -8.95
CA SER A 109 15.16 -16.35 -7.65
C SER A 109 16.63 -16.75 -7.69
N ASN A 110 17.06 -17.46 -8.73
CA ASN A 110 18.45 -17.89 -8.91
C ASN A 110 19.39 -16.70 -9.16
N GLN A 111 18.96 -15.70 -9.94
CA GLN A 111 19.75 -14.50 -10.23
C GLN A 111 19.91 -13.64 -8.98
N VAL A 112 18.82 -13.41 -8.24
CA VAL A 112 18.84 -12.66 -6.98
C VAL A 112 19.77 -13.33 -5.95
N LYS A 113 19.77 -14.67 -5.89
CA LYS A 113 20.68 -15.41 -5.03
C LYS A 113 22.15 -15.17 -5.41
N GLY A 114 22.49 -15.20 -6.70
CA GLY A 114 23.85 -14.92 -7.17
C GLY A 114 24.32 -13.50 -6.85
N ILE A 115 23.43 -12.50 -7.04
CA ILE A 115 23.71 -11.10 -6.68
C ILE A 115 23.90 -10.95 -5.16
N LEU A 116 23.11 -11.64 -4.35
CA LEU A 116 23.24 -11.60 -2.89
C LEU A 116 24.57 -12.20 -2.42
N GLU A 117 24.99 -13.33 -3.01
CA GLU A 117 26.28 -13.96 -2.69
C GLU A 117 27.47 -13.06 -3.09
N ASP A 118 27.41 -12.34 -4.21
CA ASP A 118 28.42 -11.33 -4.58
C ASP A 118 28.42 -10.15 -3.60
N TYR A 119 27.23 -9.65 -3.26
CA TYR A 119 27.07 -8.58 -2.28
C TYR A 119 27.70 -8.93 -0.92
N ASP A 120 27.40 -10.11 -0.39
CA ASP A 120 27.94 -10.56 0.88
C ASP A 120 29.47 -10.72 0.83
N ARG A 121 30.02 -11.23 -0.28
CA ARG A 121 31.47 -11.33 -0.48
C ARG A 121 32.15 -9.96 -0.48
N CYS A 122 31.67 -9.02 -1.29
CA CYS A 122 32.24 -7.67 -1.37
C CYS A 122 32.17 -6.93 -0.03
N LYS A 123 31.07 -7.10 0.72
CA LYS A 123 30.90 -6.51 2.04
C LYS A 123 31.90 -7.06 3.07
N LEU A 124 32.19 -8.36 3.03
CA LEU A 124 33.20 -8.99 3.90
C LEU A 124 34.63 -8.55 3.55
N GLU A 125 34.91 -8.30 2.28
CA GLU A 125 36.20 -7.81 1.79
C GLU A 125 36.41 -6.30 2.01
N GLY A 126 35.42 -5.58 2.55
CA GLY A 126 35.48 -4.12 2.74
C GLY A 126 35.43 -3.32 1.44
N ARG A 127 34.96 -3.92 0.34
CA ARG A 127 34.76 -3.27 -0.95
C ARG A 127 33.35 -2.70 -1.05
N ILE A 128 33.25 -1.41 -1.39
CA ILE A 128 31.96 -0.69 -1.48
C ILE A 128 31.32 -0.81 -2.89
N PHE A 129 32.02 -1.43 -3.84
CA PHE A 129 31.55 -1.61 -5.22
C PHE A 129 31.04 -3.04 -5.42
N TYR A 130 29.79 -3.15 -5.89
CA TYR A 130 29.08 -4.41 -6.16
C TYR A 130 28.77 -4.50 -7.66
N ASP A 131 28.96 -5.67 -8.26
CA ASP A 131 28.65 -5.89 -9.67
C ASP A 131 27.23 -6.46 -9.79
N TYR A 132 26.30 -5.65 -10.30
CA TYR A 132 24.90 -6.05 -10.46
C TYR A 132 24.65 -6.86 -11.74
N ASP A 133 25.65 -7.02 -12.61
CA ASP A 133 25.56 -7.76 -13.89
C ASP A 133 26.09 -9.20 -13.77
N VAL A 134 25.77 -9.89 -12.67
CA VAL A 134 26.10 -11.32 -12.50
C VAL A 134 25.29 -12.13 -13.52
N LYS A 135 25.93 -12.51 -14.63
CA LYS A 135 25.35 -13.28 -15.75
C LYS A 135 24.92 -14.69 -15.37
#